data_AF-A0A357TE17-F1
#
_entry.id   AF-A0A357TE17-F1
#
_cell.length_a   1.000
_cell.length_b   1.000
_cell.length_c   1.000
_cell.angle_alpha   90.00
_cell.angle_beta   90.00
_cell.angle_gamma   90.00
#
_symmetry.space_group_name_H-M   'P 1'
#
loop_
_entity.id
_entity.type
_entity.pdbx_description
1 polymer ?
#
loop_
_entity_poly.entity_id
_entity_poly.type
_entity_poly.pdbx_seq_one_letter_code
_entity_poly.pdbx_strand_id
1 'polypeptide(L)'
;MEPASLSDRDKAALVRLLSDPDPEVFEPVRQTLITCGTGVRPWLRAGLHSNDRLVRQHSWELITQLDRSSADAEFISFCKRGSENLNLEKGIWLLTRTVFPHYNQDEYQTKLDDYAEQVCNTCDP
;
A
#
# COMPACT_ATOMS: atom_id res chain seq x y z
N MET A 1 -18.87 -7.08 7.47
CA MET A 1 -18.80 -8.40 6.81
C MET A 1 -17.36 -8.85 6.87
N GLU A 2 -17.07 -9.97 7.55
CA GLU A 2 -15.68 -10.45 7.63
C GLU A 2 -15.26 -11.06 6.29
N PRO A 3 -14.09 -10.69 5.73
CA PRO A 3 -13.62 -11.23 4.44
C PRO A 3 -13.41 -12.75 4.46
N ALA A 4 -13.33 -13.37 5.63
CA ALA A 4 -13.18 -14.81 5.82
C ALA A 4 -14.45 -15.62 5.46
N SER A 5 -15.63 -14.99 5.36
CA SER A 5 -16.89 -15.71 5.11
C SER A 5 -17.23 -15.90 3.63
N LEU A 6 -16.48 -15.30 2.71
CA LEU A 6 -16.74 -15.40 1.27
C LEU A 6 -16.07 -16.63 0.66
N SER A 7 -16.76 -17.29 -0.27
CA SER A 7 -16.15 -18.38 -1.05
C SER A 7 -15.11 -17.83 -2.04
N ASP A 8 -14.18 -18.66 -2.49
CA ASP A 8 -13.18 -18.23 -3.50
C ASP A 8 -13.81 -17.82 -4.83
N ARG A 9 -14.97 -18.41 -5.15
CA ARG A 9 -15.77 -18.00 -6.30
C ARG A 9 -16.31 -16.58 -6.13
N ASP A 10 -16.82 -16.24 -4.96
CA ASP A 10 -17.36 -14.90 -4.69
C ASP A 10 -16.25 -13.84 -4.69
N LYS A 11 -15.09 -14.16 -4.10
CA LYS A 11 -13.90 -13.30 -4.14
C LYS A 11 -13.46 -12.99 -5.58
N ALA A 12 -13.37 -14.02 -6.42
CA ALA A 12 -13.02 -13.87 -7.83
C ALA A 12 -14.09 -13.07 -8.61
N ALA A 13 -15.37 -13.29 -8.30
CA ALA A 13 -16.47 -12.54 -8.90
C ALA A 13 -16.40 -11.04 -8.57
N LEU A 14 -16.15 -10.69 -7.29
CA LEU A 14 -15.97 -9.30 -6.86
C LEU A 14 -14.83 -8.61 -7.61
N VAL A 15 -13.67 -9.27 -7.75
CA VAL A 15 -12.53 -8.72 -8.50
C VAL A 15 -12.88 -8.54 -9.98
N ARG A 16 -13.63 -9.46 -10.59
CA ARG A 16 -14.06 -9.33 -11.99
C ARG A 16 -15.04 -8.17 -12.19
N LEU A 17 -15.94 -7.92 -11.24
CA LEU A 17 -16.91 -6.81 -11.31
C LEU A 17 -16.25 -5.43 -11.19
N LEU A 18 -14.94 -5.35 -10.92
CA LEU A 18 -14.20 -4.08 -11.01
C LEU A 18 -14.12 -3.53 -12.43
N SER A 19 -14.44 -4.30 -13.47
CA SER A 19 -14.56 -3.77 -14.84
C SER A 19 -15.99 -3.58 -15.31
N ASP A 20 -16.98 -3.70 -14.40
CA ASP A 20 -18.37 -3.45 -14.75
C ASP A 20 -18.55 -1.98 -15.15
N PRO A 21 -19.12 -1.68 -16.34
CA PRO A 21 -19.32 -0.31 -16.79
C PRO A 21 -20.46 0.41 -16.05
N ASP A 22 -21.34 -0.32 -15.34
CA ASP A 22 -22.43 0.27 -14.58
C ASP A 22 -21.91 0.78 -13.23
N PRO A 23 -21.97 2.11 -12.94
CA PRO A 23 -21.55 2.64 -11.66
C PRO A 23 -22.37 2.08 -10.47
N GLU A 24 -23.62 1.66 -10.69
CA GLU A 24 -24.46 1.04 -9.66
C GLU A 24 -23.97 -0.37 -9.28
N VAL A 25 -23.09 -0.98 -10.09
CA VAL A 25 -22.40 -2.24 -9.79
C VAL A 25 -20.98 -1.98 -9.30
N PHE A 26 -20.24 -1.13 -10.00
CA PHE A 26 -18.83 -0.85 -9.71
C PHE A 26 -18.64 -0.24 -8.31
N GLU A 27 -19.39 0.80 -7.96
CA GLU A 27 -19.18 1.54 -6.70
C GLU A 27 -19.47 0.68 -5.46
N PRO A 28 -20.57 -0.09 -5.38
CA PRO A 28 -20.78 -1.00 -4.24
C PRO A 28 -19.72 -2.09 -4.11
N VAL A 29 -19.24 -2.64 -5.23
CA VAL A 29 -18.16 -3.64 -5.23
C VAL A 29 -16.86 -3.03 -4.73
N ARG A 30 -16.49 -1.86 -5.26
CA ARG A 30 -15.32 -1.09 -4.82
C ARG A 30 -15.39 -0.78 -3.32
N GLN A 31 -16.53 -0.28 -2.85
CA GLN A 31 -16.74 0.06 -1.46
C GLN A 31 -16.65 -1.17 -0.54
N THR A 32 -17.21 -2.30 -0.98
CA THR A 32 -17.12 -3.58 -0.24
C THR A 32 -15.65 -4.00 -0.07
N LEU A 33 -14.85 -3.95 -1.13
CA LEU A 33 -13.44 -4.30 -1.09
C LEU A 33 -12.63 -3.37 -0.17
N ILE A 34 -12.91 -2.06 -0.19
CA ILE A 34 -12.29 -1.09 0.73
C ILE A 34 -12.66 -1.38 2.18
N THR A 35 -13.95 -1.64 2.47
CA THR A 35 -14.44 -1.90 3.82
C THR A 35 -13.87 -3.21 4.41
N CYS A 36 -13.58 -4.21 3.58
CA CYS A 36 -12.89 -5.42 4.01
C CYS A 36 -11.40 -5.20 4.36
N GLY A 37 -10.83 -4.03 4.05
CA GLY A 37 -9.48 -3.64 4.44
C GLY A 37 -8.37 -4.45 3.77
N THR A 38 -7.18 -4.50 4.37
CA THR A 38 -5.99 -5.14 3.77
C THR A 38 -6.13 -6.65 3.56
N GLY A 39 -7.14 -7.29 4.15
CA GLY A 39 -7.43 -8.71 3.96
C GLY A 39 -7.82 -9.09 2.53
N VAL A 40 -8.26 -8.15 1.69
CA VAL A 40 -8.62 -8.42 0.28
C VAL A 40 -7.42 -8.35 -0.68
N ARG A 41 -6.23 -7.94 -0.20
CA ARG A 41 -5.02 -7.82 -1.02
C ARG A 41 -4.72 -9.06 -1.86
N PRO A 42 -4.83 -10.30 -1.35
CA PRO A 42 -4.57 -11.49 -2.17
C PRO A 42 -5.53 -11.59 -3.37
N TRP A 43 -6.78 -11.14 -3.21
CA TRP A 43 -7.80 -11.20 -4.26
C TRP A 43 -7.51 -10.15 -5.35
N LEU A 44 -7.20 -8.92 -4.92
CA LEU A 44 -6.81 -7.83 -5.84
C LEU A 44 -5.51 -8.16 -6.59
N ARG A 45 -4.54 -8.82 -5.95
CA ARG A 45 -3.31 -9.28 -6.61
C ARG A 45 -3.58 -10.30 -7.71
N ALA A 46 -4.59 -11.16 -7.57
CA ALA A 46 -5.03 -12.02 -8.66
C ALA A 46 -5.57 -11.19 -9.85
N GLY A 47 -6.29 -10.10 -9.56
CA GLY A 47 -6.79 -9.16 -10.56
C GLY A 47 -5.70 -8.49 -11.41
N LEU A 48 -4.50 -8.29 -10.86
CA LEU A 48 -3.34 -7.77 -11.61
C LEU A 48 -2.90 -8.66 -12.78
N HIS A 49 -3.25 -9.95 -12.74
CA HIS A 49 -2.96 -10.92 -13.81
C HIS A 49 -4.15 -11.14 -14.76
N SER A 50 -5.24 -10.39 -14.59
CA SER A 50 -6.41 -10.48 -15.47
C SER A 50 -6.06 -10.03 -16.89
N ASN A 51 -6.71 -10.63 -17.90
CA ASN A 51 -6.64 -10.14 -19.28
C ASN A 51 -7.39 -8.81 -19.46
N ASP A 52 -8.34 -8.50 -18.58
CA ASP A 52 -9.08 -7.25 -18.59
C ASP A 52 -8.26 -6.08 -18.02
N ARG A 53 -8.06 -5.03 -18.83
CA ARG A 53 -7.29 -3.85 -18.45
C ARG A 53 -7.90 -3.08 -17.28
N LEU A 54 -9.23 -2.96 -17.22
CA LEU A 54 -9.91 -2.22 -16.15
C LEU A 54 -9.77 -2.97 -14.82
N VAL A 55 -9.91 -4.31 -14.83
CA VAL A 55 -9.66 -5.13 -13.64
C VAL A 55 -8.25 -4.90 -13.11
N ARG A 56 -7.23 -4.92 -13.99
CA ARG A 56 -5.84 -4.67 -13.58
C ARG A 56 -5.65 -3.27 -12.97
N GLN A 57 -6.18 -2.25 -13.65
CA GLN A 57 -6.08 -0.86 -13.21
C GLN A 57 -6.74 -0.66 -11.84
N HIS A 58 -8.02 -1.03 -11.70
CA HIS A 58 -8.76 -0.81 -10.46
C HIS A 58 -8.24 -1.69 -9.31
N SER A 59 -7.74 -2.90 -9.61
CA SER A 59 -7.06 -3.72 -8.61
C SER A 59 -5.81 -3.02 -8.05
N TRP A 60 -4.99 -2.43 -8.93
CA TRP A 60 -3.82 -1.67 -8.52
C TRP A 60 -4.19 -0.44 -7.69
N GLU A 61 -5.16 0.36 -8.16
CA GLU A 61 -5.65 1.55 -7.45
C GLU A 61 -6.12 1.21 -6.03
N LEU A 62 -6.89 0.13 -5.89
CA LEU A 62 -7.39 -0.34 -4.59
C LEU A 62 -6.27 -0.85 -3.68
N ILE A 63 -5.31 -1.62 -4.21
CA ILE A 63 -4.12 -2.04 -3.46
C ILE A 63 -3.39 -0.80 -2.94
N THR A 64 -3.11 0.18 -3.80
CA THR A 64 -2.41 1.40 -3.41
C THR A 64 -3.19 2.18 -2.35
N GLN A 65 -4.51 2.31 -2.48
CA GLN A 65 -5.34 3.00 -1.49
C GLN A 65 -5.29 2.31 -0.11
N LEU A 66 -5.42 0.98 -0.09
CA LEU A 66 -5.33 0.17 1.13
C LEU A 66 -3.95 0.26 1.78
N ASP A 67 -2.90 0.29 0.96
CA ASP A 67 -1.51 0.35 1.44
C ASP A 67 -1.17 1.72 2.00
N ARG A 68 -1.69 2.81 1.41
CA ARG A 68 -1.59 4.15 1.99
C ARG A 68 -2.30 4.23 3.34
N SER A 69 -3.52 3.71 3.42
CA SER A 69 -4.30 3.69 4.67
C SER A 69 -3.57 2.92 5.79
N SER A 70 -2.92 1.81 5.42
CA SER A 70 -2.07 1.05 6.33
C SER A 70 -0.81 1.81 6.74
N ALA A 71 -0.16 2.51 5.81
CA ALA A 71 1.03 3.32 6.07
C ALA A 71 0.72 4.51 6.99
N ASP A 72 -0.43 5.18 6.79
CA ASP A 72 -0.91 6.25 7.66
C ASP A 72 -1.05 5.76 9.11
N ALA A 73 -1.71 4.62 9.29
CA ALA A 73 -1.88 4.02 10.61
C ALA A 73 -0.52 3.66 11.25
N GLU A 74 0.41 3.12 10.47
CA GLU A 74 1.76 2.77 10.92
C GLU A 74 2.56 4.02 11.34
N PHE A 75 2.51 5.09 10.55
CA PHE A 75 3.19 6.35 10.84
C PHE A 75 2.63 7.03 12.09
N ILE A 76 1.31 7.13 12.23
CA ILE A 76 0.67 7.67 13.44
C ILE A 76 1.08 6.85 14.67
N SER A 77 1.10 5.52 14.53
CA SER A 77 1.51 4.61 15.61
C SER A 77 2.97 4.81 15.99
N PHE A 78 3.85 5.07 15.02
CA PHE A 78 5.25 5.42 15.25
C PHE A 78 5.39 6.75 16.01
N CYS A 79 4.71 7.81 15.58
CA CYS A 79 4.74 9.11 16.26
C CYS A 79 4.25 9.01 17.72
N LYS A 80 3.22 8.20 17.99
CA LYS A 80 2.69 8.01 19.35
C LYS A 80 3.65 7.27 20.29
N ARG A 81 4.53 6.42 19.75
CA ARG A 81 5.51 5.65 20.53
C ARG A 81 6.81 6.41 20.79
N GLY A 82 7.10 7.42 19.98
CA GLY A 82 8.34 8.18 20.07
C GLY A 82 8.30 9.23 21.17
N SER A 83 9.02 8.97 22.26
CA SER A 83 9.48 9.99 23.21
C SER A 83 10.80 10.62 22.72
N GLU A 84 11.56 11.27 23.62
CA GLU A 84 12.75 12.12 23.38
C GLU A 84 13.84 11.61 22.41
N ASN A 85 13.82 10.33 22.00
CA ASN A 85 14.77 9.73 21.06
C ASN A 85 14.07 9.10 19.83
N LEU A 86 13.26 9.89 19.11
CA LEU A 86 12.64 9.45 17.87
C LEU A 86 13.70 9.25 16.78
N ASN A 87 13.79 8.04 16.21
CA ASN A 87 14.64 7.79 15.05
C ASN A 87 14.07 8.51 13.81
N LEU A 88 14.63 9.67 13.48
CA LEU A 88 14.15 10.54 12.39
C LEU A 88 14.22 9.86 11.02
N GLU A 89 15.25 9.08 10.77
CA GLU A 89 15.43 8.36 9.51
C GLU A 89 14.30 7.34 9.31
N LYS A 90 14.00 6.53 10.32
CA LYS A 90 12.84 5.63 10.30
C LYS A 90 11.54 6.42 10.11
N GLY A 91 11.42 7.59 10.74
CA GLY A 91 10.27 8.47 10.59
C GLY A 91 10.04 8.96 9.16
N ILE A 92 11.09 9.38 8.46
CA ILE A 92 10.96 9.87 7.08
C ILE A 92 10.59 8.75 6.12
N TRP A 93 11.08 7.54 6.34
CA TRP A 93 10.69 6.37 5.55
C TRP A 93 9.21 6.01 5.73
N LEU A 94 8.72 6.05 6.98
CA LEU A 94 7.30 5.80 7.27
C LEU A 94 6.39 6.91 6.70
N LEU A 95 6.80 8.17 6.80
CA LEU A 95 6.09 9.29 6.20
C LEU A 95 6.05 9.16 4.67
N THR A 96 7.16 8.80 4.03
CA THR A 96 7.22 8.65 2.57
C THR A 96 6.25 7.57 2.07
N ARG A 97 6.08 6.48 2.82
CA ARG A 97 5.14 5.39 2.50
C ARG A 97 3.66 5.81 2.49
N THR A 98 3.29 6.89 3.18
CA THR A 98 1.90 7.38 3.15
C THR A 98 1.51 7.94 1.78
N VAL A 99 2.51 8.46 1.05
CA VAL A 99 2.32 8.99 -0.31
C VAL A 99 2.71 7.94 -1.35
N PHE A 100 3.82 7.24 -1.15
CA PHE A 100 4.39 6.28 -2.11
C PHE A 100 4.53 4.89 -1.45
N PRO A 101 3.44 4.14 -1.25
CA PRO A 101 3.46 2.88 -0.50
C PRO A 101 4.27 1.76 -1.15
N HIS A 102 4.58 1.89 -2.44
CA HIS A 102 5.27 0.88 -3.25
C HIS A 102 6.66 1.31 -3.72
N TYR A 103 7.23 2.40 -3.17
CA TYR A 103 8.61 2.78 -3.46
C TYR A 103 9.60 1.74 -2.92
N ASN A 104 10.77 1.63 -3.55
CA ASN A 104 11.82 0.72 -3.13
C ASN A 104 12.69 1.39 -2.06
N GLN A 105 12.32 1.28 -0.79
CA GLN A 105 13.05 1.92 0.31
C GLN A 105 14.53 1.54 0.32
N ASP A 106 14.86 0.26 0.13
CA ASP A 106 16.24 -0.24 0.21
C ASP A 106 17.17 0.49 -0.78
N GLU A 107 16.70 0.75 -2.00
CA GLU A 107 17.46 1.50 -3.01
C GLU A 107 17.74 2.95 -2.58
N TYR A 108 16.75 3.63 -1.99
CA TYR A 108 16.93 5.00 -1.50
C TYR A 108 17.79 5.05 -0.25
N GLN A 109 17.70 4.04 0.60
CA GLN A 109 18.53 3.93 1.79
C GLN A 109 20.00 3.71 1.42
N THR A 110 20.31 2.81 0.47
CA THR A 110 21.68 2.64 -0.05
C THR A 110 22.25 3.94 -0.59
N LYS A 111 21.47 4.70 -1.38
CA LYS A 111 21.91 6.01 -1.88
C LYS A 111 22.20 7.01 -0.76
N LEU A 112 21.39 7.00 0.30
CA LEU A 112 21.60 7.86 1.47
C LEU A 112 22.87 7.48 2.23
N ASP A 113 23.10 6.18 2.42
CA ASP A 113 24.29 5.65 3.07
C ASP A 113 25.57 6.02 2.29
N ASP A 114 25.54 5.91 0.95
CA ASP A 114 26.65 6.34 0.09
C ASP A 114 26.98 7.83 0.27
N TYR A 115 25.96 8.70 0.38
CA TYR A 115 26.18 10.12 0.65
C TYR A 115 26.74 10.36 2.05
N ALA A 116 26.29 9.62 3.06
CA ALA A 116 26.81 9.73 4.42
C ALA A 116 28.29 9.35 4.48
N GLU A 117 28.68 8.26 3.81
CA GLU A 117 30.08 7.83 3.72
C GLU A 117 30.97 8.90 3.05
N GLN A 118 30.49 9.50 1.95
CA GLN A 118 31.21 10.58 1.27
C GLN A 118 31.45 11.80 2.19
N VAL A 119 30.44 12.20 2.96
CA VAL A 119 30.56 13.33 3.89
C VAL A 119 31.50 12.99 5.06
N CYS A 120 31.39 11.80 5.64
CA CYS A 120 32.29 11.37 6.72
C CYS A 120 33.77 11.39 6.27
N ASN A 121 34.07 10.83 5.10
CA ASN A 121 35.42 10.83 4.53
C ASN A 121 35.96 12.22 4.19
N THR A 122 35.09 13.24 4.08
CA THR A 122 35.48 14.63 3.81
C THR A 122 35.66 15.44 5.10
N CYS A 123 34.94 15.07 6.17
CA CYS A 123 34.95 15.77 7.46
C CYS A 123 36.00 15.22 8.46
N ASP A 124 36.53 14.03 8.25
CA ASP A 124 37.72 13.49 8.93
C ASP A 124 38.97 13.59 8.02
N PRO A 125 39.74 14.70 8.06
CA PRO A 125 41.06 14.77 7.45
C PRO A 125 42.17 14.13 8.29
#